data_AF-A0A844LLL0-F1
#
_entry.id   AF-A0A844LLL0-F1
#
_cell.length_a   1.000
_cell.length_b   1.000
_cell.length_c   1.000
_cell.angle_alpha   90.00
_cell.angle_beta   90.00
_cell.angle_gamma   90.00
#
_symmetry.space_group_name_H-M   'P 1'
#
loop_
_entity.id
_entity.type
_entity.pdbx_description
1 polymer ?
#
loop_
_entity_poly.entity_id
_entity_poly.type
_entity_poly.pdbx_seq_one_letter_code
_entity_poly.pdbx_strand_id
1 'polypeptide(L)' 'MRVFVLNKRGKPLMPCSPAKARLLLKEKKAIV' A
#
# COMPACT_ATOMS: atom_id res chain seq x y z
N MET A 1 13.24 5.19 0.10
CA MET A 1 12.32 4.57 -0.87
C MET A 1 10.88 4.92 -0.47
N ARG A 2 10.20 5.80 -1.22
CA ARG A 2 8.77 6.11 -1.00
C ARG A 2 7.96 5.11 -1.81
N VAL A 3 7.30 4.16 -1.14
CA VAL A 3 6.41 3.20 -1.79
C VAL A 3 4.99 3.76 -1.68
N PHE A 4 4.41 4.12 -2.82
CA PHE A 4 3.01 4.53 -2.88
C PHE A 4 2.19 3.25 -3.07
N VAL A 5 1.31 2.99 -2.13
CA VAL A 5 0.44 1.82 -2.12
C VAL A 5 -0.95 2.31 -2.47
N LEU A 6 -1.57 1.84 -3.54
CA LEU A 6 -2.92 2.27 -3.92
C LEU A 6 -3.96 1.40 -3.21
N ASN A 7 -5.01 2.01 -2.65
CA ASN A 7 -6.14 1.28 -2.11
C ASN A 7 -7.04 0.71 -3.24
N LYS A 8 -8.05 -0.09 -2.88
CA LYS A 8 -9.01 -0.67 -3.85
C LYS A 8 -9.79 0.36 -4.70
N ARG A 9 -9.69 1.66 -4.39
CA ARG A 9 -10.30 2.78 -5.12
C ARG A 9 -9.28 3.57 -5.95
N GLY A 10 -8.05 3.06 -6.11
CA GLY A 10 -6.97 3.72 -6.85
C GLY A 10 -6.43 4.98 -6.18
N LYS A 11 -6.78 5.23 -4.91
CA LYS A 11 -6.26 6.39 -4.15
C LYS A 11 -4.97 5.97 -3.44
N PRO A 12 -3.97 6.86 -3.35
CA PRO A 12 -2.81 6.61 -2.51
C PRO A 12 -3.29 6.35 -1.08
N LEU A 13 -3.10 5.12 -0.62
CA LEU A 13 -3.12 4.83 0.81
C LEU A 13 -1.97 5.68 1.37
N MET A 14 -2.27 6.53 2.36
CA MET A 14 -1.33 7.45 3.06
C MET A 14 0.13 6.97 3.08
N PRO A 15 1.13 7.86 3.25
CA PRO A 15 2.52 7.42 3.42
C PRO A 15 2.58 6.35 4.53
N CYS A 16 2.79 5.11 4.12
CA CYS A 16 2.85 3.95 4.99
C CYS A 16 4.31 3.60 5.22
N SER A 17 4.61 3.07 6.40
CA SER A 17 5.90 2.42 6.61
C SER A 17 6.06 1.24 5.64
N PRO A 18 7.27 0.93 5.17
CA PRO A 18 7.50 -0.18 4.24
C PRO A 18 6.98 -1.53 4.75
N ALA A 19 6.98 -1.75 6.07
CA ALA A 19 6.43 -2.96 6.68
C ALA A 19 4.90 -3.07 6.50
N LYS A 20 4.18 -1.96 6.73
CA LYS A 20 2.73 -1.90 6.53
C LYS A 20 2.35 -2.09 5.06
N ALA A 21 3.13 -1.51 4.14
CA ALA A 21 2.96 -1.70 2.70
C ALA A 21 3.03 -3.18 2.29
N ARG A 22 4.05 -3.92 2.77
CA ARG A 22 4.20 -5.35 2.49
C ARG A 22 3.04 -6.19 3.02
N LEU A 23 2.57 -5.90 4.24
CA LEU A 23 1.41 -6.58 4.82
C LEU A 23 0.15 -6.39 3.98
N LEU A 24 -0.11 -5.15 3.55
CA LEU A 24 -1.29 -4.82 2.75
C LEU A 24 -1.26 -5.45 1.35
N LEU A 25 -0.08 -5.52 0.73
CA LEU A 25 0.13 -6.24 -0.53
C LEU A 25 -0.09 -7.75 -0.35
N LYS A 26 0.44 -8.33 0.72
CA LYS A 26 0.24 -9.76 1.06
C LYS A 26 -1.23 -10.08 1.31
N GLU A 27 -1.96 -9.18 1.98
CA GLU A 27 -3.40 -9.32 2.26
C GLU A 27 -4.30 -8.97 1.05
N LYS A 28 -3.73 -8.61 -0.11
CA LYS A 28 -4.47 -8.17 -1.31
C LYS A 28 -5.42 -6.99 -1.03
N LYS A 29 -5.10 -6.17 -0.02
CA LYS A 29 -5.85 -4.96 0.33
C LYS A 29 -5.36 -3.73 -0.44
N ALA A 30 -4.24 -3.87 -1.15
CA ALA A 30 -3.65 -2.82 -1.94
C ALA A 30 -2.88 -3.34 -3.15
N ILE A 31 -2.58 -2.45 -4.07
CA ILE A 31 -1.82 -2.69 -5.31
C ILE A 31 -0.65 -1.71 -5.41
N VAL A 32 0.39 -2.09 -6.16
CA VAL A 32 1.53 -1.22 -6.50
C VAL A 32 1.12 -0.25 -7.60
#